data_AF-A0A8C2Q515-F1
#
_entry.id   AF-A0A8C2Q515-F1
#
_cell.length_a   1.000
_cell.length_b   1.000
_cell.length_c   1.000
_cell.angle_alpha   90.00
_cell.angle_beta   90.00
_cell.angle_gamma   90.00
#
_symmetry.space_group_name_H-M   'P 1'
#
loop_
_entity.id
_entity.type
_entity.pdbx_description
1 polymer ?
#
loop_
_entity_poly.entity_id
_entity_poly.type
_entity_poly.pdbx_seq_one_letter_code
_entity_poly.pdbx_strand_id
1 'polypeptide(L)'
;MAASLRTFCSAVSRQSKRPFSSSCVTLAGQKWRLENGLARGGSEYGPLTDLPDWSYTDGRPAPPLKGQIRRQKQREEFARRAVCLSAEVDGGMRRWQEKKEEEKQKEEHVKSLLLKPKGNLLLKNKK
;
A
#
# COMPACT_ATOMS: atom_id res chain seq x y z
N MET A 1 -71.69 29.99 29.71
CA MET A 1 -70.38 30.63 29.48
C MET A 1 -69.33 29.88 30.31
N ALA A 2 -68.69 28.86 29.76
CA ALA A 2 -67.66 28.09 30.46
C ALA A 2 -66.27 28.53 29.95
N ALA A 3 -65.46 29.14 30.81
CA ALA A 3 -64.14 29.64 30.48
C ALA A 3 -63.11 28.51 30.48
N SER A 4 -62.41 28.33 29.36
CA SER A 4 -61.32 27.35 29.22
C SER A 4 -60.06 27.86 29.92
N LEU A 5 -59.68 27.24 31.03
CA LEU A 5 -58.38 27.46 31.69
C LEU A 5 -57.26 26.89 30.80
N ARG A 6 -56.37 27.76 30.31
CA ARG A 6 -55.17 27.36 29.58
C ARG A 6 -54.07 27.02 30.57
N THR A 7 -53.83 25.73 30.78
CA THR A 7 -52.66 25.22 31.49
C THR A 7 -51.42 25.39 30.61
N PHE A 8 -50.54 26.33 30.96
CA PHE A 8 -49.18 26.37 30.44
C PHE A 8 -48.35 25.30 31.13
N CYS A 9 -48.05 24.21 30.43
CA CYS A 9 -47.04 23.25 30.86
C CYS A 9 -45.65 23.83 30.57
N SER A 10 -44.90 24.16 31.61
CA SER A 10 -43.48 24.51 31.53
C SER A 10 -42.68 23.25 31.21
N ALA A 11 -42.28 23.12 29.93
CA ALA A 11 -41.35 22.06 29.51
C ALA A 11 -39.95 22.37 30.07
N VAL A 12 -39.62 21.81 31.24
CA VAL A 12 -38.25 21.76 31.73
C VAL A 12 -37.47 20.81 30.82
N SER A 13 -36.74 21.38 29.86
CA SER A 13 -35.78 20.65 29.05
C SER A 13 -34.65 20.15 29.97
N ARG A 14 -34.74 18.90 30.41
CA ARG A 14 -33.61 18.20 31.02
C ARG A 14 -32.56 17.98 29.94
N GLN A 15 -31.54 18.83 29.91
CA GLN A 15 -30.34 18.60 29.12
C GLN A 15 -29.64 17.34 29.65
N SER A 16 -29.95 16.20 29.04
CA SER A 16 -29.17 14.98 29.17
C SER A 16 -27.79 15.22 28.53
N LYS A 17 -26.82 15.67 29.31
CA LYS A 17 -25.42 15.65 28.90
C LYS A 17 -24.98 14.19 28.79
N ARG A 18 -25.05 13.60 27.60
CA ARG A 18 -24.38 12.32 27.32
C ARG A 18 -22.86 12.61 27.32
N PRO A 19 -22.04 12.00 28.18
CA PRO A 19 -20.60 12.14 28.07
C PRO A 19 -20.16 11.41 26.80
N PHE A 20 -19.84 12.15 25.74
CA PHE A 20 -19.12 11.61 24.60
C PHE A 20 -17.66 11.50 25.00
N SER A 21 -17.16 10.28 25.19
CA SER A 21 -15.72 10.06 25.36
C SER A 21 -15.03 10.26 24.01
N SER A 22 -14.10 11.22 23.94
CA SER A 22 -13.24 11.44 22.77
C SER A 22 -11.96 10.59 22.80
N SER A 23 -11.80 9.73 23.81
CA SER A 23 -10.64 8.85 23.90
C SER A 23 -10.68 7.82 22.77
N CYS A 24 -9.70 7.87 21.87
CA CYS A 24 -9.39 6.81 20.91
C CYS A 24 -9.42 5.44 21.62
N VAL A 25 -10.13 4.47 21.04
CA VAL A 25 -10.05 3.07 21.47
C VAL A 25 -8.63 2.60 21.19
N THR A 26 -7.76 2.70 22.20
CA THR A 26 -6.42 2.14 22.11
C THR A 26 -6.56 0.63 22.08
N LEU A 27 -6.19 0.02 20.95
CA LEU A 27 -6.13 -1.43 20.84
C LEU A 27 -5.01 -1.92 21.75
N ALA A 28 -5.38 -2.43 22.92
CA ALA A 28 -4.43 -2.98 23.87
C ALA A 28 -3.56 -4.06 23.19
N GLY A 29 -2.24 -3.98 23.37
CA GLY A 29 -1.28 -4.93 22.80
C GLY A 29 -0.93 -4.73 21.32
N GLN A 30 -1.39 -3.65 20.65
CA GLN A 30 -1.05 -3.38 19.25
C GLN A 30 0.46 -3.30 19.00
N LYS A 31 1.21 -2.60 19.86
CA LYS A 31 2.68 -2.45 19.71
C LYS A 31 3.38 -3.80 19.69
N TRP A 32 3.10 -4.62 20.71
CA TRP A 32 3.65 -5.97 20.83
C TRP A 32 3.28 -6.84 19.61
N ARG A 33 2.05 -6.75 19.10
CA ARG A 33 1.64 -7.50 17.90
C ARG A 33 2.49 -7.13 16.68
N LEU A 34 2.68 -5.83 16.43
CA LEU A 34 3.48 -5.35 15.31
C LEU A 34 4.96 -5.74 15.45
N GLU A 35 5.51 -5.65 16.67
CA GLU A 35 6.87 -6.10 16.99
C GLU A 35 7.07 -7.60 16.72
N ASN A 36 5.99 -8.39 16.86
CA ASN A 36 5.99 -9.83 16.58
C ASN A 36 5.52 -10.17 15.14
N GLY A 37 5.40 -9.17 14.25
CA GLY A 37 4.99 -9.38 12.86
C GLY A 37 3.53 -9.84 12.69
N LEU A 38 2.69 -9.63 13.70
CA LEU A 38 1.26 -9.92 13.65
C LEU A 38 0.47 -8.71 13.14
N ALA A 39 -0.77 -8.98 12.74
CA ALA A 39 -1.71 -7.95 12.36
C ALA A 39 -1.96 -6.93 13.49
N ARG A 40 -2.25 -5.69 13.10
CA ARG A 40 -2.50 -4.59 14.05
C ARG A 40 -3.72 -4.90 14.93
N GLY A 41 -4.77 -5.40 14.31
CA GLY A 41 -5.95 -5.94 14.98
C GLY A 41 -6.03 -7.47 14.84
N GLY A 42 -6.79 -8.12 15.71
CA GLY A 42 -6.97 -9.58 15.65
C GLY A 42 -7.81 -10.09 14.48
N SER A 43 -8.46 -9.19 13.72
CA SER A 43 -9.42 -9.51 12.67
C SER A 43 -8.98 -9.16 11.25
N GLU A 44 -7.76 -8.64 11.06
CA GLU A 44 -7.29 -8.19 9.74
C GLU A 44 -6.84 -9.39 8.88
N TYR A 45 -5.85 -10.14 9.37
CA TYR A 45 -5.36 -11.38 8.78
C TYR A 45 -4.84 -12.33 9.87
N GLY A 46 -4.79 -13.62 9.56
CA GLY A 46 -4.31 -14.64 10.49
C GLY A 46 -5.31 -15.77 10.72
N PRO A 47 -4.95 -16.78 11.53
CA PRO A 47 -5.71 -18.02 11.66
C PRO A 47 -7.13 -17.79 12.16
N LEU A 48 -7.34 -16.83 13.06
CA LEU A 48 -8.67 -16.48 13.58
C LEU A 48 -9.64 -16.00 12.50
N THR A 49 -9.14 -15.49 11.38
CA THR A 49 -9.93 -14.78 10.35
C THR A 49 -9.92 -15.48 8.99
N ASP A 50 -8.81 -16.15 8.67
CA ASP A 50 -8.62 -16.83 7.38
C ASP A 50 -9.06 -18.31 7.43
N LEU A 51 -9.17 -18.93 8.62
CA LEU A 51 -9.69 -20.29 8.77
C LEU A 51 -11.23 -20.32 8.78
N PRO A 52 -11.84 -21.43 8.36
CA PRO A 52 -13.29 -21.59 8.42
C PRO A 52 -13.76 -21.76 9.87
N ASP A 53 -14.86 -21.09 10.21
CA ASP A 53 -15.45 -21.14 11.56
C ASP A 53 -16.08 -22.51 11.89
N TRP A 54 -16.41 -23.31 10.87
CA TRP A 54 -17.06 -24.62 11.02
C TRP A 54 -16.68 -25.56 9.87
N SER A 55 -16.98 -26.85 10.04
CA SER A 55 -16.85 -27.89 9.01
C SER A 55 -17.97 -28.91 9.16
N TYR A 56 -18.22 -29.72 8.13
CA TYR A 56 -19.20 -30.80 8.22
C TYR A 56 -18.65 -31.94 9.08
N THR A 57 -19.52 -32.68 9.77
CA THR A 57 -19.15 -33.86 10.58
C THR A 57 -18.45 -34.94 9.76
N ASP A 58 -18.78 -35.04 8.48
CA ASP A 58 -18.15 -35.95 7.51
C ASP A 58 -16.69 -35.57 7.18
N GLY A 59 -16.20 -34.42 7.64
CA GLY A 59 -14.89 -33.88 7.27
C GLY A 59 -14.87 -33.09 5.96
N ARG A 60 -16.02 -32.87 5.32
CA ARG A 60 -16.10 -31.98 4.16
C ARG A 60 -15.81 -30.54 4.60
N PRO A 61 -15.05 -29.75 3.81
CA PRO A 61 -14.79 -28.36 4.14
C PRO A 61 -16.06 -27.52 4.02
N ALA A 62 -16.15 -26.48 4.84
CA ALA A 62 -17.21 -25.49 4.69
C ALA A 62 -17.05 -24.72 3.37
N PRO A 63 -18.15 -24.31 2.73
CA PRO A 63 -18.08 -23.41 1.59
C PRO A 63 -17.41 -22.08 1.99
N PRO A 64 -16.62 -21.46 1.10
CA PRO A 64 -15.88 -20.26 1.43
C PRO A 64 -16.81 -19.07 1.70
N LEU A 65 -16.48 -18.29 2.74
CA LEU A 65 -17.25 -17.11 3.11
C LEU A 65 -17.06 -15.99 2.08
N LYS A 66 -18.11 -15.20 1.82
CA LYS A 66 -18.04 -14.05 0.89
C LYS A 66 -16.88 -13.09 1.20
N GLY A 67 -16.62 -12.85 2.48
CA GLY A 67 -15.51 -12.01 2.93
C GLY A 67 -14.14 -12.58 2.61
N GLN A 68 -13.97 -13.91 2.72
CA GLN A 68 -12.75 -14.61 2.36
C GLN A 68 -12.48 -14.55 0.86
N ILE A 69 -13.49 -14.81 0.03
CA ILE A 69 -13.39 -14.68 -1.43
C ILE A 69 -12.98 -13.27 -1.83
N ARG A 70 -13.63 -12.25 -1.25
CA ARG A 70 -13.28 -10.84 -1.50
C ARG A 70 -11.84 -10.53 -1.13
N ARG A 71 -11.38 -10.96 0.05
CA ARG A 71 -9.99 -10.74 0.51
C ARG A 71 -8.97 -11.46 -0.39
N GLN A 72 -9.26 -12.68 -0.82
CA GLN A 72 -8.39 -13.42 -1.74
C GLN A 72 -8.25 -12.68 -3.07
N LYS A 73 -9.36 -12.22 -3.65
CA LYS A 73 -9.34 -11.44 -4.89
C LYS A 73 -8.53 -10.14 -4.74
N GLN A 74 -8.72 -9.42 -3.63
CA GLN A 74 -7.95 -8.21 -3.35
C GLN A 74 -6.45 -8.48 -3.19
N ARG A 75 -6.08 -9.58 -2.50
CA ARG A 75 -4.68 -10.00 -2.36
C ARG A 75 -4.07 -10.37 -3.71
N GLU A 76 -4.83 -11.04 -4.57
CA GLU A 76 -4.41 -11.38 -5.93
C GLU A 76 -4.20 -10.13 -6.80
N GLU A 77 -5.16 -9.21 -6.82
CA GLU A 77 -5.06 -7.94 -7.55
C GLU A 77 -3.84 -7.12 -7.09
N PHE A 78 -3.61 -7.08 -5.77
CA PHE A 78 -2.44 -6.43 -5.19
C PHE A 78 -1.12 -7.07 -5.63
N ALA A 79 -1.02 -8.40 -5.55
CA ALA A 79 0.17 -9.15 -5.96
C ALA A 79 0.49 -8.95 -7.45
N ARG A 80 -0.53 -9.02 -8.31
CA ARG A 80 -0.39 -8.76 -9.76
C ARG A 80 0.18 -7.36 -10.00
N ARG A 81 -0.37 -6.34 -9.32
CA ARG A 81 0.11 -4.97 -9.45
C ARG A 81 1.55 -4.80 -9.00
N ALA A 82 1.93 -5.40 -7.87
CA ALA A 82 3.29 -5.34 -7.35
C ALA A 82 4.30 -5.91 -8.37
N VAL A 83 4.00 -7.08 -8.93
CA VAL A 83 4.86 -7.73 -9.94
C VAL A 83 4.97 -6.87 -11.21
N CYS A 84 3.86 -6.33 -11.71
CA CYS A 84 3.88 -5.46 -12.89
C CYS A 84 4.76 -4.23 -12.68
N LEU A 85 4.59 -3.52 -11.55
CA LEU A 85 5.38 -2.33 -11.24
C LEU A 85 6.88 -2.65 -11.09
N SER A 86 7.23 -3.77 -10.47
CA SER A 86 8.62 -4.21 -10.39
C SER A 86 9.21 -4.45 -11.79
N ALA A 87 8.48 -5.12 -12.67
CA ALA A 87 8.92 -5.38 -14.03
C ALA A 87 9.08 -4.08 -14.86
N GLU A 88 8.19 -3.10 -14.66
CA GLU A 88 8.31 -1.79 -15.31
C GLU A 88 9.57 -1.04 -14.88
N VAL A 89 9.87 -1.04 -13.57
CA VAL A 89 11.07 -0.42 -13.02
C VAL A 89 12.33 -1.10 -13.57
N ASP A 90 12.38 -2.43 -13.55
CA ASP A 90 13.50 -3.20 -14.07
C ASP A 90 13.70 -2.95 -15.57
N GLY A 91 12.61 -2.94 -16.34
CA GLY A 91 12.64 -2.61 -17.77
C GLY A 91 13.12 -1.19 -18.04
N GLY A 92 12.72 -0.23 -17.22
CA GLY A 92 13.20 1.15 -17.28
C GLY A 92 14.70 1.27 -17.01
N MET A 93 15.19 0.55 -16.00
CA MET A 93 16.62 0.53 -15.65
C MET A 93 17.47 -0.05 -16.77
N ARG A 94 17.04 -1.18 -17.37
CA ARG A 94 17.75 -1.81 -18.50
C ARG A 94 17.85 -0.88 -19.70
N ARG A 95 16.74 -0.28 -20.13
CA ARG A 95 16.74 0.69 -21.24
C ARG A 95 17.66 1.88 -20.97
N TRP A 96 17.70 2.37 -19.74
CA TRP A 96 18.59 3.46 -19.36
C TRP A 96 20.07 3.05 -19.43
N GLN A 97 20.40 1.84 -18.97
CA GLN A 97 21.75 1.27 -19.06
C GLN A 97 22.18 1.06 -20.52
N GLU A 98 21.34 0.44 -21.34
CA GLU A 98 21.57 0.22 -22.77
C GLU A 98 21.83 1.53 -23.50
N LYS A 99 20.98 2.56 -23.25
CA LYS A 99 21.18 3.89 -23.83
C LYS A 99 22.53 4.50 -23.42
N LYS A 100 22.93 4.35 -22.16
CA LYS A 100 24.22 4.85 -21.67
C LYS A 100 25.39 4.14 -22.31
N GLU A 101 25.27 2.84 -22.54
CA GLU A 101 26.30 2.06 -23.23
C GLU A 101 26.38 2.42 -24.70
N GLU A 102 25.26 2.57 -25.40
CA GLU A 102 25.22 3.06 -26.78
C GLU A 102 25.84 4.45 -26.94
N GLU A 103 25.57 5.38 -26.01
CA GLU A 103 26.18 6.71 -26.01
C GLU A 103 27.71 6.61 -25.95
N LYS A 104 28.24 5.77 -25.05
CA LYS A 104 29.69 5.53 -24.93
C LYS A 104 30.27 4.89 -26.19
N GLN A 105 29.61 3.85 -26.71
CA GLN A 105 30.05 3.17 -27.93
C GLN A 105 30.05 4.12 -29.13
N LYS A 106 29.06 5.01 -29.26
CA LYS A 106 29.02 6.04 -30.31
C LYS A 106 30.16 7.03 -30.15
N GLU A 107 30.44 7.50 -28.93
CA GLU A 107 31.58 8.38 -28.67
C GLU A 107 32.92 7.72 -29.02
N GLU A 108 33.12 6.46 -28.64
CA GLU A 108 34.30 5.67 -28.97
C GLU A 108 34.43 5.45 -30.48
N HIS A 109 33.31 5.15 -31.15
CA HIS A 109 33.26 5.01 -32.59
C HIS A 109 33.65 6.32 -33.28
N VAL A 110 33.06 7.44 -32.89
CA VAL A 110 33.41 8.76 -33.43
C VAL A 110 34.89 9.06 -33.18
N LYS A 111 35.41 8.81 -31.98
CA LYS A 111 36.84 8.96 -31.66
C LYS A 111 37.75 8.11 -32.56
N SER A 112 37.35 6.87 -32.85
CA SER A 112 38.11 5.97 -33.71
C SER A 112 38.16 6.43 -35.18
N LEU A 113 37.12 7.14 -35.62
CA LEU A 113 37.03 7.71 -36.96
C LEU A 113 37.77 9.05 -37.12
N LEU A 114 38.19 9.67 -36.00
CA LEU A 114 38.90 10.94 -36.07
C LEU A 114 40.24 10.79 -36.79
N LEU A 115 40.51 11.75 -37.68
CA LEU A 115 41.81 11.84 -38.35
C LEU A 115 42.92 12.19 -37.36
N LYS A 116 44.15 11.81 -37.72
CA LYS A 116 45.34 12.15 -36.92
C LYS A 116 45.42 13.67 -36.67
N PRO A 117 45.74 14.10 -35.44
CA PRO A 117 45.86 15.51 -35.13
C PRO A 117 47.04 16.14 -35.88
N LYS A 118 46.90 17.40 -36.31
CA LYS A 118 47.92 18.16 -37.04
C LYS A 118 48.32 19.44 -36.28
N GLY A 119 49.45 20.03 -36.68
CA GLY A 119 49.90 21.35 -36.21
C GLY A 119 50.35 21.38 -34.76
N ASN A 120 49.98 22.44 -34.02
CA ASN A 120 50.42 22.71 -32.65
C ASN A 120 50.08 21.61 -31.63
N LEU A 121 49.11 20.73 -31.93
CA LEU A 121 48.78 19.57 -31.08
C LEU A 121 49.93 18.54 -31.03
N LEU A 122 50.76 18.44 -32.08
CA LEU A 122 51.93 17.55 -32.09
C LEU A 122 53.11 18.13 -31.30
N LEU A 123 53.19 19.46 -31.20
CA LEU A 123 54.29 20.16 -30.52
C LEU A 123 54.15 20.09 -29.00
N LYS A 124 52.93 19.93 -28.48
CA LYS A 124 52.66 19.84 -27.03
C LYS A 124 53.06 18.50 -26.41
N ASN A 125 53.13 17.43 -27.20
CA ASN A 125 53.39 16.06 -26.73
C ASN A 125 54.88 15.66 -26.80
N LYS A 126 55.80 16.59 -27.12
CA LYS A 126 57.23 16.33 -27.38
C LYS A 126 58.19 16.75 -26.23
N LYS A 127 57.69 16.90 -25.00
CA LYS A 127 58.54 17.15 -23.82
C LYS A 127 58.84 15.85 -23.08
#